data_AF-A0AAW0KD36-F1
#
_entry.id   AF-A0AAW0KD36-F1
#
_cell.length_a   1.000
_cell.length_b   1.000
_cell.length_c   1.000
_cell.angle_alpha   90.00
_cell.angle_beta   90.00
_cell.angle_gamma   90.00
#
_symmetry.space_group_name_H-M   'P 1'
#
loop_
_entity.id
_entity.type
_entity.pdbx_description
1 polymer ?
#
loop_
_entity_poly.entity_id
_entity_poly.type
_entity_poly.pdbx_seq_one_letter_code
_entity_poly.pdbx_strand_id
1 'polypeptide(L)'
;MFAGQILFLFCNLFRKPIQITPLEVAMLPTGAKDSQLRESNSQKVHPQPMEEAKNQKPEAVEALISKIFTNISSLKSAYIQLQAAHTPYDPEKIQAADKQDSRLAAEIQEQQSLLKTYEVMVKKFQSEIQNKDSEINQLQQQIEEACQRRGKLEKNLKLRGLSTKESESSTDENGFFPVDLTPDLFTSAVEAAFKAIHDFSKPLINMMKAAGWDLDAAANSIEPNVVYAKRAHKKYAFESHICQRMFSGFQQESFAIKSDNLTVTTDGFFKQFLALREMDPLDVLGQNPDSIFGIFCRSKYLVVVHPKMEASFFGNLDQRNYVMGGGHPRTPFYQAFLKLAKSIWLLHRLAYSFEPNVKVFQVKRGSEFSEVYMDSVVKNLIMDESDQKPKVGLMVMPGFWIGGSVIQSRVYLSGMKCYSNFTLGEGNSLSLFSLAEPSFARHSQSNGYIKDSCRITRYPSLCLHCLSSYGNSTTIQSPEQLAQVALSVSLYRAQYTRAYMLKVAKELESSKAKGYYQTVKDCLAEINDSVDQLSQSIRELRRLGQETVANDIFWHISNVETWVSAALTDASTCLDQFPGHNMGKLKATIKGKVLNVAQVTSNALALFHRYAAAKIKIQYLRRKDR
;
A
#
# COMPACT_ATOMS: atom_id res chain seq x y z
N MET A 1 47.57 -32.44 17.10
CA MET A 1 47.91 -31.53 15.99
C MET A 1 46.69 -31.17 15.12
N PHE A 2 45.79 -32.13 14.82
CA PHE A 2 44.55 -31.90 14.03
C PHE A 2 43.43 -31.09 14.72
N ALA A 3 43.24 -31.24 16.04
CA ALA A 3 42.30 -30.38 16.78
C ALA A 3 42.67 -28.88 16.70
N GLY A 4 43.96 -28.56 16.54
CA GLY A 4 44.44 -27.20 16.32
C GLY A 4 44.11 -26.67 14.92
N GLN A 5 44.08 -27.51 13.89
CA GLN A 5 43.69 -27.12 12.53
C GLN A 5 42.17 -26.89 12.42
N ILE A 6 41.35 -27.66 13.14
CA ILE A 6 39.90 -27.46 13.20
C ILE A 6 39.56 -26.18 13.98
N LEU A 7 40.24 -25.90 15.09
CA LEU A 7 40.07 -24.64 15.83
C LEU A 7 40.58 -23.43 15.02
N PHE A 8 41.61 -23.61 14.19
CA PHE A 8 42.12 -22.58 13.27
C PHE A 8 41.18 -22.33 12.08
N LEU A 9 40.50 -23.37 11.57
CA LEU A 9 39.45 -23.26 10.55
C LEU A 9 38.18 -22.59 11.12
N PHE A 10 37.76 -22.98 12.33
CA PHE A 10 36.63 -22.33 13.03
C PHE A 10 36.92 -20.87 13.38
N CYS A 11 38.14 -20.55 13.85
CA CYS A 11 38.54 -19.16 14.09
C CYS A 11 38.61 -18.35 12.79
N ASN A 12 39.03 -18.90 11.65
CA ASN A 12 39.11 -18.13 10.40
C ASN A 12 37.76 -17.94 9.70
N LEU A 13 36.81 -18.88 9.85
CA LEU A 13 35.44 -18.74 9.32
C LEU A 13 34.59 -17.71 10.08
N PHE A 14 34.88 -17.47 11.38
CA PHE A 14 34.06 -16.61 12.23
C PHE A 14 34.75 -15.33 12.76
N ARG A 15 36.03 -15.10 12.46
CA ARG A 15 36.79 -13.94 12.99
C ARG A 15 37.08 -12.83 11.98
N LYS A 16 36.83 -13.04 10.69
CA LYS A 16 36.71 -11.90 9.77
C LYS A 16 35.23 -11.58 9.63
N PRO A 17 34.78 -10.37 10.00
CA PRO A 17 33.46 -9.94 9.56
C PRO A 17 33.46 -10.09 8.04
N ILE A 18 32.49 -10.81 7.50
CA ILE A 18 32.16 -10.66 6.09
C ILE A 18 31.65 -9.22 6.00
N GLN A 19 32.57 -8.30 5.73
CA GLN A 19 32.20 -6.98 5.24
C GLN A 19 31.62 -7.21 3.86
N ILE A 20 30.32 -7.49 3.83
CA ILE A 20 29.52 -7.10 2.68
C ILE A 20 29.48 -5.58 2.79
N THR A 21 30.50 -4.92 2.22
CA THR A 21 30.35 -3.51 1.86
C THR A 21 29.08 -3.44 1.01
N PRO A 22 28.08 -2.65 1.42
CA PRO A 22 26.96 -2.37 0.53
C PRO A 22 27.56 -1.91 -0.78
N LEU A 23 27.12 -2.49 -1.90
CA LEU A 23 27.30 -1.79 -3.17
C LEU A 23 26.51 -0.50 -2.99
N GLU A 24 27.21 0.58 -2.68
CA GLU A 24 26.67 1.92 -2.67
C GLU A 24 26.32 2.22 -4.13
N VAL A 25 25.12 1.84 -4.54
CA VAL A 25 24.51 2.34 -5.77
C VAL A 25 24.27 3.80 -5.48
N ALA A 26 25.23 4.63 -5.85
CA ALA A 26 25.12 6.08 -5.85
C ALA A 26 23.95 6.45 -6.78
N MET A 27 22.75 6.55 -6.21
CA MET A 27 21.65 7.26 -6.84
C MET A 27 21.99 8.76 -6.80
N LEU A 28 22.70 9.22 -7.83
CA LEU A 28 22.75 10.64 -8.14
C LEU A 28 21.33 11.12 -8.51
N PRO A 29 20.93 12.32 -8.07
CA PRO A 29 19.54 12.76 -8.15
C PRO A 29 19.20 13.20 -9.58
N THR A 30 18.33 12.44 -10.24
CA THR A 30 17.69 12.84 -11.49
C THR A 30 16.54 13.80 -11.20
N GLY A 31 16.87 15.09 -11.16
CA GLY A 31 15.91 16.16 -11.37
C GLY A 31 15.80 16.48 -12.86
N ALA A 32 14.76 15.97 -13.52
CA ALA A 32 14.14 16.47 -14.76
C ALA A 32 13.10 15.41 -15.16
N LYS A 33 11.80 15.72 -15.05
CA LYS A 33 10.95 16.02 -16.22
C LYS A 33 11.19 15.05 -17.38
N ASP A 34 10.32 14.06 -17.52
CA ASP A 34 9.66 13.78 -18.80
C ASP A 34 8.42 12.88 -18.57
N SER A 35 7.22 13.24 -19.02
CA SER A 35 6.77 13.34 -20.42
C SER A 35 7.03 12.05 -21.19
N GLN A 36 6.15 11.05 -21.04
CA GLN A 36 6.04 9.97 -22.01
C GLN A 36 5.49 10.53 -23.32
N LEU A 37 6.31 10.49 -24.38
CA LEU A 37 5.82 10.54 -25.75
C LEU A 37 5.55 9.11 -26.20
N ARG A 38 4.26 8.87 -26.46
CA ARG A 38 3.71 7.68 -27.09
C ARG A 38 4.06 7.71 -28.58
N GLU A 39 4.63 6.61 -29.05
CA GLU A 39 4.71 6.26 -30.47
C GLU A 39 3.33 6.08 -31.09
N SER A 40 3.20 6.51 -32.35
CA SER A 40 2.40 5.94 -33.45
C SER A 40 2.83 6.73 -34.70
N ASN A 41 3.21 6.20 -35.86
CA ASN A 41 2.95 4.89 -36.44
C ASN A 41 3.86 4.67 -37.67
N SER A 42 4.24 3.41 -37.89
CA SER A 42 4.33 2.72 -39.20
C SER A 42 5.42 3.07 -40.20
N GLN A 43 6.51 2.27 -40.19
CA GLN A 43 7.00 1.64 -41.41
C GLN A 43 7.64 0.28 -41.13
N LYS A 44 7.13 -0.73 -41.87
CA LYS A 44 7.49 -2.14 -41.82
C LYS A 44 9.00 -2.35 -42.04
N VAL A 45 9.66 -3.03 -41.10
CA VAL A 45 10.82 -3.88 -41.40
C VAL A 45 10.68 -5.15 -40.57
N HIS A 46 10.50 -6.28 -41.26
CA HIS A 46 10.59 -7.60 -40.67
C HIS A 46 12.08 -7.97 -40.55
N PRO A 47 12.50 -8.48 -39.39
CA PRO A 47 13.37 -9.66 -39.41
C PRO A 47 12.75 -10.85 -38.67
N GLN A 48 13.19 -12.02 -39.09
CA GLN A 48 12.80 -13.37 -38.70
C GLN A 48 13.21 -13.76 -37.26
N PRO A 49 12.68 -14.89 -36.73
CA PRO A 49 12.63 -15.15 -35.30
C PRO A 49 13.99 -15.57 -34.74
N MET A 50 14.39 -14.92 -33.65
CA MET A 50 15.53 -15.34 -32.84
C MET A 50 15.05 -16.38 -31.83
N GLU A 51 15.64 -17.56 -31.90
CA GLU A 51 15.31 -18.73 -31.09
C GLU A 51 15.23 -18.42 -29.58
N GLU A 52 14.22 -19.03 -28.97
CA GLU A 52 14.07 -19.18 -27.53
C GLU A 52 15.27 -19.95 -26.94
N ALA A 53 16.23 -19.24 -26.37
CA ALA A 53 17.19 -19.83 -25.45
C ALA A 53 16.54 -20.00 -24.06
N LYS A 54 15.90 -21.16 -23.90
CA LYS A 54 15.35 -21.75 -22.68
C LYS A 54 16.11 -21.42 -21.38
N ASN A 55 15.34 -20.93 -20.41
CA ASN A 55 15.23 -21.48 -19.04
C ASN A 55 16.35 -22.42 -18.59
N GLN A 56 17.23 -21.94 -17.70
CA GLN A 56 18.01 -22.80 -16.81
C GLN A 56 17.87 -22.34 -15.34
N LYS A 57 16.74 -22.75 -14.78
CA LYS A 57 16.47 -23.31 -13.42
C LYS A 57 16.96 -22.55 -12.16
N PRO A 58 16.12 -21.70 -11.55
CA PRO A 58 16.22 -21.35 -10.11
C PRO A 58 16.21 -22.59 -9.18
N GLU A 59 15.60 -23.70 -9.59
CA GLU A 59 15.58 -24.97 -8.86
C GLU A 59 16.99 -25.56 -8.61
N ALA A 60 17.95 -25.34 -9.51
CA ALA A 60 19.31 -25.85 -9.35
C ALA A 60 20.09 -25.10 -8.26
N VAL A 61 19.79 -23.80 -8.10
CA VAL A 61 20.40 -22.93 -7.08
C VAL A 61 19.81 -23.25 -5.70
N GLU A 62 18.50 -23.43 -5.60
CA GLU A 62 17.83 -23.83 -4.34
C GLU A 62 18.25 -25.24 -3.88
N ALA A 63 18.37 -26.19 -4.81
CA ALA A 63 18.87 -27.54 -4.51
C ALA A 63 20.32 -27.51 -4.00
N LEU A 64 21.13 -26.58 -4.51
CA LEU A 64 22.51 -26.43 -4.06
C LEU A 64 22.61 -25.81 -2.68
N ILE A 65 21.84 -24.75 -2.42
CA ILE A 65 21.76 -24.12 -1.10
C ILE A 65 21.32 -25.16 -0.06
N SER A 66 20.33 -25.99 -0.40
CA SER A 66 19.87 -27.10 0.46
C SER A 66 20.98 -28.12 0.74
N LYS A 67 21.82 -28.47 -0.25
CA LYS A 67 22.98 -29.36 -0.05
C LYS A 67 24.03 -28.75 0.89
N ILE A 68 24.30 -27.45 0.77
CA ILE A 68 25.23 -26.75 1.65
C ILE A 68 24.73 -26.78 3.11
N PHE A 69 23.45 -26.46 3.34
CA PHE A 69 22.87 -26.48 4.69
C PHE A 69 22.80 -27.89 5.29
N THR A 70 22.54 -28.91 4.47
CA THR A 70 22.55 -30.31 4.92
C THR A 70 23.94 -30.73 5.37
N ASN A 71 24.98 -30.36 4.62
CA ASN A 71 26.36 -30.68 4.97
C ASN A 71 26.85 -29.93 6.22
N ILE A 72 26.50 -28.65 6.38
CA ILE A 72 26.80 -27.87 7.60
C ILE A 72 26.10 -28.50 8.82
N SER A 73 24.87 -28.95 8.66
CA SER A 73 24.12 -29.62 9.74
C SER A 73 24.73 -30.96 10.12
N SER A 74 25.16 -31.75 9.12
CA SER A 74 25.90 -33.00 9.33
C SER A 74 27.24 -32.76 10.03
N LEU A 75 27.98 -31.72 9.65
CA LEU A 75 29.24 -31.30 10.27
C LEU A 75 29.03 -30.92 11.75
N LYS A 76 27.98 -30.14 12.04
CA LYS A 76 27.61 -29.75 13.41
C LYS A 76 27.22 -30.96 14.26
N SER A 77 26.48 -31.91 13.67
CA SER A 77 26.11 -33.15 14.35
C SER A 77 27.33 -34.03 14.65
N ALA A 78 28.25 -34.18 13.69
CA ALA A 78 29.50 -34.93 13.89
C ALA A 78 30.35 -34.29 15.00
N TYR A 79 30.48 -32.97 15.01
CA TYR A 79 31.19 -32.24 16.07
C TYR A 79 30.56 -32.44 17.46
N ILE A 80 29.22 -32.45 17.55
CA ILE A 80 28.51 -32.73 18.81
C ILE A 80 28.73 -34.18 19.27
N GLN A 81 28.73 -35.14 18.34
CA GLN A 81 29.02 -36.55 18.67
C GLN A 81 30.47 -36.74 19.14
N LEU A 82 31.40 -36.01 18.54
CA LEU A 82 32.81 -36.00 18.93
C LEU A 82 32.99 -35.38 20.31
N GLN A 83 32.28 -34.29 20.63
CA GLN A 83 32.22 -33.72 21.98
C GLN A 83 31.60 -34.69 23.00
N ALA A 84 30.55 -35.43 22.62
CA ALA A 84 29.89 -36.40 23.50
C ALA A 84 30.74 -37.66 23.77
N ALA A 85 31.55 -38.09 22.81
CA ALA A 85 32.46 -39.23 22.96
C ALA A 85 33.68 -38.92 23.87
N HIS A 86 33.93 -37.64 24.14
CA HIS A 86 35.00 -37.20 25.03
C HIS A 86 34.61 -37.24 26.52
N THR A 87 33.34 -37.52 26.88
CA THR A 87 32.90 -37.51 28.29
C THR A 87 31.74 -38.49 28.55
N PRO A 88 31.98 -39.71 29.07
CA PRO A 88 33.27 -40.32 29.43
C PRO A 88 34.03 -40.88 28.20
N TYR A 89 35.37 -40.98 28.32
CA TYR A 89 36.28 -41.39 27.24
C TYR A 89 36.01 -42.81 26.73
N ASP A 90 35.64 -42.93 25.45
CA ASP A 90 35.33 -44.21 24.78
C ASP A 90 36.12 -44.34 23.46
N PRO A 91 37.15 -45.21 23.39
CA PRO A 91 38.09 -45.27 22.27
C PRO A 91 37.47 -45.81 20.96
N GLU A 92 36.42 -46.63 21.01
CA GLU A 92 35.77 -47.14 19.80
C GLU A 92 34.94 -46.06 19.10
N LYS A 93 34.32 -45.16 19.87
CA LYS A 93 33.56 -44.02 19.35
C LYS A 93 34.46 -42.96 18.69
N ILE A 94 35.69 -42.83 19.16
CA ILE A 94 36.69 -41.90 18.60
C ILE A 94 37.16 -42.40 17.23
N GLN A 95 37.41 -43.70 17.06
CA GLN A 95 37.85 -44.28 15.79
C GLN A 95 36.75 -44.24 14.72
N ALA A 96 35.48 -44.38 15.12
CA ALA A 96 34.33 -44.18 14.25
C ALA A 96 34.18 -42.71 13.79
N ALA A 97 34.45 -41.75 14.68
CA ALA A 97 34.41 -40.32 14.37
C ALA A 97 35.54 -39.90 13.41
N ASP A 98 36.75 -40.43 13.60
CA ASP A 98 37.92 -40.12 12.75
C ASP A 98 37.74 -40.59 11.29
N LYS A 99 37.03 -41.72 11.10
CA LYS A 99 36.67 -42.22 9.76
C LYS A 99 35.61 -41.34 9.09
N GLN A 100 34.68 -40.78 9.86
CA GLN A 100 33.65 -39.83 9.39
C GLN A 100 34.28 -38.49 8.95
N ASP A 101 35.31 -38.02 9.66
CA ASP A 101 36.03 -36.77 9.36
C ASP A 101 36.79 -36.83 8.03
N SER A 102 37.32 -37.99 7.65
CA SER A 102 37.99 -38.17 6.35
C SER A 102 37.05 -38.03 5.15
N ARG A 103 35.81 -38.51 5.29
CA ARG A 103 34.75 -38.38 4.28
C ARG A 103 34.25 -36.94 4.18
N LEU A 104 34.09 -36.30 5.33
CA LEU A 104 33.65 -34.90 5.43
C LEU A 104 34.66 -33.94 4.79
N ALA A 105 35.97 -34.22 4.92
CA ALA A 105 37.02 -33.44 4.26
C ALA A 105 36.96 -33.53 2.73
N ALA A 106 36.64 -34.70 2.17
CA ALA A 106 36.46 -34.87 0.73
C ALA A 106 35.24 -34.10 0.21
N GLU A 107 34.12 -34.12 0.94
CA GLU A 107 32.91 -33.36 0.61
C GLU A 107 33.14 -31.84 0.69
N ILE A 108 33.94 -31.37 1.66
CA ILE A 108 34.33 -29.95 1.78
C ILE A 108 35.18 -29.52 0.56
N GLN A 109 36.11 -30.36 0.12
CA GLN A 109 36.96 -30.06 -1.05
C GLN A 109 36.15 -29.96 -2.35
N GLU A 110 35.14 -30.83 -2.51
CA GLU A 110 34.20 -30.77 -3.63
C GLU A 110 33.35 -29.49 -3.60
N GLN A 111 32.90 -29.05 -2.42
CA GLN A 111 32.17 -27.78 -2.32
C GLN A 111 33.05 -26.55 -2.58
N GLN A 112 34.34 -26.60 -2.22
CA GLN A 112 35.28 -25.52 -2.55
C GLN A 112 35.54 -25.38 -4.04
N SER A 113 35.62 -26.49 -4.79
CA SER A 113 35.77 -26.42 -6.25
C SER A 113 34.52 -25.83 -6.90
N LEU A 114 33.34 -26.19 -6.40
CA LEU A 114 32.07 -25.69 -6.90
C LEU A 114 31.88 -24.18 -6.61
N LEU A 115 32.26 -23.70 -5.42
CA LEU A 115 32.24 -22.28 -5.09
C LEU A 115 33.11 -21.46 -6.05
N LYS A 116 34.29 -21.97 -6.43
CA LYS A 116 35.14 -21.31 -7.43
C LYS A 116 34.48 -21.23 -8.80
N THR A 117 33.73 -22.26 -9.22
CA THR A 117 32.96 -22.22 -10.46
C THR A 117 31.87 -21.14 -10.43
N TYR A 118 31.16 -20.99 -9.30
CA TYR A 118 30.18 -19.92 -9.13
C TYR A 118 30.80 -18.54 -9.10
N GLU A 119 31.98 -18.38 -8.48
CA GLU A 119 32.71 -17.11 -8.49
C GLU A 119 33.03 -16.66 -9.93
N VAL A 120 33.44 -17.59 -10.80
CA VAL A 120 33.68 -17.30 -12.23
C VAL A 120 32.37 -16.94 -12.94
N MET A 121 31.27 -17.63 -12.64
CA MET A 121 29.96 -17.35 -13.22
C MET A 121 29.44 -15.96 -12.83
N VAL A 122 29.59 -15.56 -11.55
CA VAL A 122 29.23 -14.22 -11.08
C VAL A 122 30.04 -13.16 -11.82
N LYS A 123 31.36 -13.35 -11.96
CA LYS A 123 32.22 -12.44 -12.74
C LYS A 123 31.77 -12.31 -14.19
N LYS A 124 31.30 -13.41 -14.81
CA LYS A 124 30.75 -13.38 -16.18
C LYS A 124 29.46 -12.56 -16.25
N PHE A 125 28.48 -12.81 -15.36
CA PHE A 125 27.24 -12.04 -15.34
C PHE A 125 27.48 -10.56 -15.03
N GLN A 126 28.44 -10.26 -14.16
CA GLN A 126 28.82 -8.89 -13.85
C GLN A 126 29.37 -8.16 -15.09
N SER A 127 30.14 -8.86 -15.94
CA SER A 127 30.57 -8.31 -17.23
C SER A 127 29.42 -8.13 -18.23
N GLU A 128 28.45 -9.05 -18.26
CA GLU A 128 27.26 -8.91 -19.12
C GLU A 128 26.39 -7.71 -18.72
N ILE A 129 26.22 -7.48 -17.41
CA ILE A 129 25.52 -6.29 -16.88
C ILE A 129 26.25 -5.02 -17.33
N GLN A 130 27.57 -4.95 -17.15
CA GLN A 130 28.37 -3.78 -17.56
C GLN A 130 28.26 -3.51 -19.08
N ASN A 131 28.24 -4.55 -19.90
CA ASN A 131 28.05 -4.40 -21.34
C ASN A 131 26.64 -3.84 -21.66
N LYS A 132 25.60 -4.34 -20.99
CA LYS A 132 24.23 -3.85 -21.17
C LYS A 132 24.04 -2.42 -20.68
N ASP A 133 24.68 -2.03 -19.58
CA ASP A 133 24.69 -0.66 -19.09
C ASP A 133 25.36 0.28 -20.11
N SER A 134 26.44 -0.16 -20.76
CA SER A 134 27.09 0.62 -21.82
C SER A 134 26.18 0.83 -23.05
N GLU A 135 25.39 -0.19 -23.40
CA GLU A 135 24.39 -0.13 -24.49
C GLU A 135 23.25 0.84 -24.14
N ILE A 136 22.76 0.80 -22.90
CA ILE A 136 21.74 1.74 -22.40
C ILE A 136 22.24 3.18 -22.49
N ASN A 137 23.48 3.44 -22.05
CA ASN A 137 24.08 4.78 -22.10
C ASN A 137 24.20 5.29 -23.55
N GLN A 138 24.59 4.42 -24.50
CA GLN A 138 24.64 4.78 -25.92
C GLN A 138 23.26 5.13 -26.47
N LEU A 139 22.21 4.37 -26.12
CA LEU A 139 20.85 4.64 -26.55
C LEU A 139 20.31 5.95 -25.95
N GLN A 140 20.60 6.22 -24.68
CA GLN A 140 20.24 7.49 -24.04
C GLN A 140 20.87 8.68 -24.75
N GLN A 141 22.14 8.58 -25.14
CA GLN A 141 22.83 9.63 -25.89
C GLN A 141 22.18 9.85 -27.28
N GLN A 142 21.78 8.78 -27.98
CA GLN A 142 21.08 8.91 -29.26
C GLN A 142 19.71 9.60 -29.12
N ILE A 143 18.97 9.33 -28.03
CA ILE A 143 17.70 10.00 -27.72
C ILE A 143 17.90 11.50 -27.48
N GLU A 144 18.91 11.86 -26.68
CA GLU A 144 19.27 13.25 -26.40
C GLU A 144 19.58 14.03 -27.70
N GLU A 145 20.40 13.43 -28.57
CA GLU A 145 20.72 14.03 -29.87
C GLU A 145 19.49 14.19 -30.77
N ALA A 146 18.61 13.18 -30.80
CA ALA A 146 17.36 13.25 -31.56
C ALA A 146 16.43 14.37 -31.02
N CYS A 147 16.31 14.51 -29.70
CA CYS A 147 15.54 15.59 -29.07
C CYS A 147 16.11 16.97 -29.40
N GLN A 148 17.44 17.14 -29.39
CA GLN A 148 18.08 18.40 -29.79
C GLN A 148 17.85 18.72 -31.27
N ARG A 149 17.92 17.74 -32.17
CA ARG A 149 17.61 17.92 -33.60
C ARG A 149 16.16 18.35 -33.79
N ARG A 150 15.21 17.72 -33.08
CA ARG A 150 13.79 18.08 -33.11
C ARG A 150 13.58 19.53 -32.65
N GLY A 151 14.19 19.93 -31.53
CA GLY A 151 14.07 21.31 -31.02
C GLY A 151 14.65 22.37 -31.98
N LYS A 152 15.75 22.05 -32.68
CA LYS A 152 16.30 22.93 -33.73
C LYS A 152 15.36 23.03 -34.93
N LEU A 153 14.77 21.91 -35.36
CA LEU A 153 13.80 21.88 -36.46
C LEU A 153 12.53 22.66 -36.12
N GLU A 154 12.04 22.56 -34.89
CA GLU A 154 10.87 23.27 -34.41
C GLU A 154 11.10 24.80 -34.36
N LYS A 155 12.27 25.25 -33.91
CA LYS A 155 12.67 26.66 -33.97
C LYS A 155 12.75 27.16 -35.41
N ASN A 156 13.28 26.35 -36.32
CA ASN A 156 13.36 26.68 -37.75
C ASN A 156 11.98 26.73 -38.43
N LEU A 157 11.03 25.89 -38.00
CA LEU A 157 9.63 25.93 -38.44
C LEU A 157 8.90 27.19 -37.95
N LYS A 158 9.15 27.60 -36.69
CA LYS A 158 8.62 28.86 -36.13
C LYS A 158 9.17 30.09 -36.87
N LEU A 159 10.45 30.08 -37.23
CA LEU A 159 11.09 31.15 -38.02
C LEU A 159 10.58 31.22 -39.47
N ARG A 160 10.05 30.13 -40.03
CA ARG A 160 9.49 30.08 -41.40
C ARG A 160 8.00 30.45 -41.50
N GLY A 161 7.35 30.84 -40.40
CA GLY A 161 5.99 31.40 -40.43
C GLY A 161 4.88 30.44 -40.85
N LEU A 162 5.09 29.12 -40.70
CA LEU A 162 4.12 28.07 -41.07
C LEU A 162 3.33 27.51 -39.87
N SER A 163 3.26 28.25 -38.77
CA SER A 163 2.31 27.98 -37.68
C SER A 163 1.19 29.02 -37.76
N THR A 164 -0.04 28.54 -37.88
CA THR A 164 -1.27 29.33 -37.93
C THR A 164 -1.31 30.33 -36.78
N LYS A 165 -1.53 31.59 -37.13
CA LYS A 165 -1.63 32.73 -36.23
C LYS A 165 -2.85 32.59 -35.32
N GLU A 166 -2.69 32.84 -34.02
CA GLU A 166 -3.66 33.63 -33.29
C GLU A 166 -2.95 34.82 -32.65
N SER A 167 -3.58 35.96 -32.84
CA SER A 167 -3.09 37.33 -32.73
C SER A 167 -2.85 37.76 -31.29
N GLU A 168 -1.76 38.50 -31.15
CA GLU A 168 -1.36 39.30 -30.00
C GLU A 168 -2.48 40.24 -29.53
N SER A 169 -2.69 40.26 -28.22
CA SER A 169 -2.88 41.52 -27.50
C SER A 169 -1.91 41.52 -26.31
N SER A 170 -1.16 42.60 -26.25
CA SER A 170 0.11 42.78 -25.55
C SER A 170 -0.03 43.06 -24.06
N THR A 171 1.03 42.68 -23.34
CA THR A 171 1.52 43.21 -22.04
C THR A 171 0.61 43.04 -20.83
N ASP A 172 0.89 42.02 -20.02
CA ASP A 172 1.66 42.27 -18.79
C ASP A 172 2.28 40.98 -18.23
N GLU A 173 3.49 41.13 -17.71
CA GLU A 173 4.32 40.09 -17.12
C GLU A 173 3.66 39.46 -15.88
N ASN A 174 3.36 38.16 -15.96
CA ASN A 174 3.53 37.25 -14.83
C ASN A 174 3.59 35.82 -15.37
N GLY A 175 4.60 35.08 -14.95
CA GLY A 175 4.90 33.73 -15.44
C GLY A 175 3.72 32.78 -15.29
N PHE A 176 2.94 32.64 -16.36
CA PHE A 176 1.92 31.62 -16.51
C PHE A 176 2.36 30.73 -17.67
N PHE A 177 2.88 29.54 -17.35
CA PHE A 177 3.04 28.49 -18.34
C PHE A 177 1.66 28.24 -18.98
N PRO A 178 1.53 28.20 -20.31
CA PRO A 178 0.28 27.83 -20.96
C PRO A 178 -0.17 26.47 -20.40
N VAL A 179 -1.37 26.40 -19.81
CA VAL A 179 -1.93 25.12 -19.39
C VAL A 179 -2.49 24.47 -20.63
N ASP A 180 -1.76 23.49 -21.16
CA ASP A 180 -2.19 22.73 -22.32
C ASP A 180 -3.32 21.75 -21.95
N LEU A 181 -4.26 21.55 -22.88
CA LEU A 181 -5.31 20.55 -22.75
C LEU A 181 -4.68 19.15 -22.83
N THR A 182 -4.52 18.49 -21.69
CA THR A 182 -3.86 17.19 -21.57
C THR A 182 -4.74 16.17 -20.84
N PRO A 183 -4.61 14.86 -21.11
CA PRO A 183 -5.30 13.81 -20.34
C PRO A 183 -4.99 13.86 -18.83
N ASP A 184 -3.80 14.31 -18.44
CA ASP A 184 -3.40 14.47 -17.04
C ASP A 184 -4.15 15.62 -16.35
N LEU A 185 -4.39 16.72 -17.07
CA LEU A 185 -5.24 17.80 -16.59
C LEU A 185 -6.66 17.31 -16.34
N PHE A 186 -7.20 16.49 -17.24
CA PHE A 186 -8.53 15.89 -17.05
C PHE A 186 -8.56 14.93 -15.86
N THR A 187 -7.55 14.06 -15.74
CA THR A 187 -7.40 13.13 -14.60
C THR A 187 -7.34 13.89 -13.27
N SER A 188 -6.55 14.97 -13.21
CA SER A 188 -6.47 15.86 -12.03
C SER A 188 -7.81 16.51 -11.70
N ALA A 189 -8.60 16.90 -12.72
CA ALA A 189 -9.94 17.44 -12.52
C ALA A 189 -10.93 16.37 -12.01
N VAL A 190 -10.83 15.11 -12.46
CA VAL A 190 -11.60 13.98 -11.92
C VAL A 190 -11.27 13.78 -10.44
N GLU A 191 -9.98 13.79 -10.08
CA GLU A 191 -9.55 13.67 -8.68
C GLU A 191 -10.02 14.85 -7.81
N ALA A 192 -9.95 16.08 -8.33
CA ALA A 192 -10.46 17.26 -7.65
C ALA A 192 -11.97 17.19 -7.41
N ALA A 193 -12.75 16.72 -8.40
CA ALA A 193 -14.18 16.50 -8.26
C ALA A 193 -14.50 15.42 -7.21
N PHE A 194 -13.78 14.29 -7.20
CA PHE A 194 -13.92 13.26 -6.17
C PHE A 194 -13.61 13.81 -4.77
N LYS A 195 -12.51 14.57 -4.62
CA LYS A 195 -12.16 15.22 -3.36
C LYS A 195 -13.22 16.22 -2.91
N ALA A 196 -13.79 16.99 -3.83
CA ALA A 196 -14.84 17.95 -3.51
C ALA A 196 -16.14 17.27 -3.06
N ILE A 197 -16.51 16.12 -3.63
CA ILE A 197 -17.62 15.28 -3.15
C ILE A 197 -17.36 14.83 -1.70
N HIS A 198 -16.16 14.30 -1.44
CA HIS A 198 -15.75 13.88 -0.10
C HIS A 198 -15.72 15.03 0.91
N ASP A 199 -15.25 16.21 0.51
CA ASP A 199 -15.17 17.37 1.40
C ASP A 199 -16.55 17.96 1.71
N PHE A 200 -17.50 17.94 0.76
CA PHE A 200 -18.89 18.36 0.98
C PHE A 200 -19.72 17.33 1.74
N SER A 201 -19.40 16.03 1.64
CA SER A 201 -20.10 14.99 2.41
C SER A 201 -19.93 15.18 3.92
N LYS A 202 -18.79 15.74 4.37
CA LYS A 202 -18.49 16.01 5.79
C LYS A 202 -19.50 16.99 6.44
N PRO A 203 -19.68 18.23 5.97
CA PRO A 203 -20.67 19.15 6.53
C PRO A 203 -22.09 18.60 6.38
N LEU A 204 -22.43 17.92 5.28
CA LEU A 204 -23.74 17.28 5.12
C LEU A 204 -24.02 16.26 6.24
N ILE A 205 -23.11 15.31 6.45
CA ILE A 205 -23.22 14.28 7.50
C ILE A 205 -23.22 14.93 8.89
N ASN A 206 -22.44 15.99 9.11
CA ASN A 206 -22.41 16.69 10.40
C ASN A 206 -23.73 17.39 10.70
N MET A 207 -24.35 18.04 9.71
CA MET A 207 -25.69 18.65 9.87
C MET A 207 -26.75 17.58 10.15
N MET A 208 -26.68 16.42 9.47
CA MET A 208 -27.57 15.28 9.76
C MET A 208 -27.41 14.78 11.20
N LYS A 209 -26.18 14.64 11.71
CA LYS A 209 -25.92 14.27 13.11
C LYS A 209 -26.46 15.30 14.09
N ALA A 210 -26.23 16.58 13.82
CA ALA A 210 -26.71 17.67 14.66
C ALA A 210 -28.26 17.72 14.73
N ALA A 211 -28.91 17.39 13.62
CA ALA A 211 -30.37 17.26 13.53
C ALA A 211 -30.92 15.94 14.10
N GLY A 212 -30.09 15.09 14.72
CA GLY A 212 -30.52 13.84 15.34
C GLY A 212 -30.88 12.73 14.36
N TRP A 213 -30.43 12.79 13.10
CA TRP A 213 -30.72 11.73 12.14
C TRP A 213 -29.95 10.44 12.46
N ASP A 214 -30.63 9.30 12.31
CA ASP A 214 -29.97 8.00 12.27
C ASP A 214 -29.24 7.83 10.93
N LEU A 215 -27.91 7.96 10.96
CA LEU A 215 -27.07 7.82 9.76
C LEU A 215 -27.08 6.40 9.18
N ASP A 216 -27.31 5.38 10.00
CA ASP A 216 -27.37 4.00 9.55
C ASP A 216 -28.67 3.79 8.75
N ALA A 217 -29.80 4.28 9.26
CA ALA A 217 -31.07 4.27 8.55
C ALA A 217 -31.06 5.15 7.29
N ALA A 218 -30.42 6.32 7.35
CA ALA A 218 -30.27 7.21 6.21
C ALA A 218 -29.42 6.58 5.10
N ALA A 219 -28.27 5.99 5.43
CA ALA A 219 -27.43 5.30 4.45
C ALA A 219 -28.17 4.13 3.77
N ASN A 220 -28.93 3.34 4.54
CA ASN A 220 -29.77 2.25 4.00
C ASN A 220 -30.92 2.76 3.13
N SER A 221 -31.42 3.98 3.37
CA SER A 221 -32.47 4.59 2.54
C SER A 221 -31.93 5.09 1.20
N ILE A 222 -30.67 5.51 1.15
CA ILE A 222 -30.00 5.95 -0.08
C ILE A 222 -29.61 4.73 -0.94
N GLU A 223 -28.90 3.77 -0.35
CA GLU A 223 -28.39 2.59 -1.04
C GLU A 223 -28.88 1.32 -0.32
N PRO A 224 -30.12 0.85 -0.60
CA PRO A 224 -30.69 -0.28 0.10
C PRO A 224 -29.90 -1.55 -0.17
N ASN A 225 -29.83 -2.45 0.81
CA ASN A 225 -29.19 -3.77 0.72
C ASN A 225 -27.67 -3.75 0.50
N VAL A 226 -26.96 -2.62 0.70
CA VAL A 226 -25.48 -2.60 0.61
C VAL A 226 -24.90 -3.10 1.92
N VAL A 227 -24.09 -4.16 1.84
CA VAL A 227 -23.39 -4.70 3.00
C VAL A 227 -22.04 -4.02 3.12
N TYR A 228 -21.97 -3.04 4.03
CA TYR A 228 -20.73 -2.32 4.33
C TYR A 228 -19.82 -3.16 5.22
N ALA A 229 -18.56 -3.23 4.84
CA ALA A 229 -17.53 -3.97 5.54
C ALA A 229 -17.11 -3.33 6.87
N LYS A 230 -17.23 -2.00 6.98
CA LYS A 230 -17.02 -1.24 8.21
C LYS A 230 -18.14 -0.24 8.39
N ARG A 231 -18.55 0.02 9.65
CA ARG A 231 -19.55 1.05 9.96
C ARG A 231 -19.18 2.41 9.39
N ALA A 232 -17.89 2.78 9.44
CA ALA A 232 -17.37 4.03 8.89
C ALA A 232 -17.51 4.14 7.35
N HIS A 233 -17.68 3.03 6.63
CA HIS A 233 -17.85 3.04 5.17
C HIS A 233 -19.23 3.49 4.73
N LYS A 234 -20.22 3.56 5.63
CA LYS A 234 -21.55 4.12 5.31
C LYS A 234 -21.48 5.56 4.81
N LYS A 235 -20.38 6.28 5.08
CA LYS A 235 -20.11 7.59 4.47
C LYS A 235 -20.18 7.57 2.93
N TYR A 236 -19.81 6.45 2.29
CA TYR A 236 -19.83 6.28 0.84
C TYR A 236 -21.25 6.26 0.26
N ALA A 237 -22.28 5.97 1.07
CA ALA A 237 -23.68 6.12 0.64
C ALA A 237 -24.01 7.59 0.34
N PHE A 238 -23.59 8.50 1.23
CA PHE A 238 -23.80 9.94 1.06
C PHE A 238 -22.95 10.49 -0.09
N GLU A 239 -21.71 10.03 -0.23
CA GLU A 239 -20.86 10.38 -1.39
C GLU A 239 -21.48 9.90 -2.71
N SER A 240 -22.04 8.67 -2.76
CA SER A 240 -22.80 8.14 -3.91
C SER A 240 -24.00 9.03 -4.25
N HIS A 241 -24.83 9.40 -3.26
CA HIS A 241 -25.99 10.28 -3.46
C HIS A 241 -25.57 11.63 -4.05
N ILE A 242 -24.56 12.28 -3.46
CA ILE A 242 -24.04 13.55 -3.96
C ILE A 242 -23.56 13.38 -5.40
N CYS A 243 -22.76 12.35 -5.66
CA CYS A 243 -22.21 12.05 -6.98
C CYS A 243 -23.33 11.87 -8.03
N GLN A 244 -24.30 10.98 -7.79
CA GLN A 244 -25.40 10.71 -8.72
C GLN A 244 -26.20 11.98 -9.05
N ARG A 245 -26.50 12.81 -8.03
CA ARG A 245 -27.25 14.05 -8.22
C ARG A 245 -26.45 15.10 -8.99
N MET A 246 -25.16 15.25 -8.68
CA MET A 246 -24.30 16.21 -9.36
C MET A 246 -24.01 15.83 -10.82
N PHE A 247 -23.73 14.56 -11.10
CA PHE A 247 -23.43 14.07 -12.46
C PHE A 247 -24.67 13.79 -13.33
N SER A 248 -25.88 13.98 -12.81
CA SER A 248 -27.09 13.86 -13.64
C SER A 248 -27.06 14.84 -14.82
N GLY A 249 -27.22 14.34 -16.05
CA GLY A 249 -27.15 15.16 -17.26
C GLY A 249 -25.73 15.49 -17.76
N PHE A 250 -24.67 14.89 -17.21
CA PHE A 250 -23.28 15.16 -17.63
C PHE A 250 -23.01 14.82 -19.12
N GLN A 251 -23.79 13.93 -19.72
CA GLN A 251 -23.71 13.58 -21.15
C GLN A 251 -24.30 14.64 -22.08
N GLN A 252 -24.98 15.65 -21.54
CA GLN A 252 -25.62 16.70 -22.32
C GLN A 252 -24.80 17.98 -22.19
N GLU A 253 -24.68 18.73 -23.29
CA GLU A 253 -23.99 20.02 -23.27
C GLU A 253 -24.56 20.92 -22.17
N SER A 254 -23.66 21.42 -21.32
CA SER A 254 -24.02 22.27 -20.18
C SER A 254 -25.12 21.68 -19.29
N PHE A 255 -25.11 20.36 -19.09
CA PHE A 255 -26.10 19.65 -18.26
C PHE A 255 -27.56 19.83 -18.68
N ALA A 256 -27.83 20.02 -19.99
CA ALA A 256 -29.16 20.26 -20.54
C ALA A 256 -29.78 21.62 -20.17
N ILE A 257 -28.98 22.53 -19.61
CA ILE A 257 -29.46 23.85 -19.23
C ILE A 257 -29.67 24.67 -20.49
N LYS A 258 -30.94 24.95 -20.81
CA LYS A 258 -31.31 25.83 -21.92
C LYS A 258 -30.86 27.25 -21.58
N SER A 259 -29.97 27.78 -22.40
CA SER A 259 -29.63 29.19 -22.45
C SER A 259 -30.05 29.69 -23.82
N ASP A 260 -30.92 30.70 -23.87
CA ASP A 260 -31.56 31.13 -25.12
C ASP A 260 -30.57 31.75 -26.13
N ASN A 261 -29.26 31.85 -25.84
CA ASN A 261 -28.31 32.63 -26.63
C ASN A 261 -26.86 32.07 -26.76
N LEU A 262 -26.59 30.76 -26.68
CA LEU A 262 -25.18 30.31 -26.82
C LEU A 262 -24.99 28.97 -27.55
N THR A 263 -24.61 29.03 -28.82
CA THR A 263 -23.87 27.96 -29.50
C THR A 263 -22.42 27.99 -29.01
N VAL A 264 -22.10 27.18 -28.01
CA VAL A 264 -20.72 27.08 -27.49
C VAL A 264 -19.92 26.17 -28.42
N THR A 265 -18.96 26.74 -29.16
CA THR A 265 -17.96 25.96 -29.90
C THR A 265 -17.05 25.20 -28.93
N THR A 266 -16.40 24.11 -29.37
CA THR A 266 -15.48 23.29 -28.56
C THR A 266 -14.39 24.12 -27.86
N ASP A 267 -13.82 25.09 -28.58
CA ASP A 267 -12.84 26.07 -28.06
C ASP A 267 -13.41 26.96 -26.93
N GLY A 268 -14.72 27.22 -26.94
CA GLY A 268 -15.41 27.97 -25.89
C GLY A 268 -15.44 27.26 -24.53
N PHE A 269 -15.44 25.93 -24.49
CA PHE A 269 -15.45 25.18 -23.22
C PHE A 269 -14.12 25.29 -22.47
N PHE A 270 -12.99 25.24 -23.18
CA PHE A 270 -11.67 25.36 -22.54
C PHE A 270 -11.42 26.77 -22.01
N LYS A 271 -11.83 27.79 -22.77
CA LYS A 271 -11.82 29.20 -22.32
C LYS A 271 -12.66 29.41 -21.06
N GLN A 272 -13.87 28.82 -21.02
CA GLN A 272 -14.72 28.85 -19.82
C GLN A 272 -14.08 28.13 -18.62
N PHE A 273 -13.38 27.02 -18.86
CA PHE A 273 -12.63 26.31 -17.82
C PHE A 273 -11.52 27.20 -17.23
N LEU A 274 -10.69 27.80 -18.08
CA LEU A 274 -9.59 28.68 -17.65
C LEU A 274 -10.11 29.89 -16.86
N ALA A 275 -11.18 30.54 -17.35
CA ALA A 275 -11.76 31.71 -16.69
C ALA A 275 -12.30 31.42 -15.29
N LEU A 276 -12.95 30.27 -15.09
CA LEU A 276 -13.55 29.93 -13.80
C LEU A 276 -12.56 29.27 -12.82
N ARG A 277 -11.50 28.61 -13.30
CA ARG A 277 -10.57 27.84 -12.45
C ARG A 277 -9.95 28.69 -11.35
N GLU A 278 -9.56 29.92 -11.65
CA GLU A 278 -8.85 30.81 -10.71
C GLU A 278 -9.78 31.67 -9.83
N MET A 279 -11.09 31.74 -10.12
CA MET A 279 -12.03 32.62 -9.40
C MET A 279 -12.77 31.91 -8.25
N ASP A 280 -13.06 32.60 -7.15
CA ASP A 280 -13.96 32.04 -6.12
C ASP A 280 -15.40 31.91 -6.68
N PRO A 281 -16.09 30.78 -6.49
CA PRO A 281 -17.42 30.60 -7.06
C PRO A 281 -18.44 31.61 -6.55
N LEU A 282 -18.32 32.15 -5.33
CA LEU A 282 -19.23 33.22 -4.87
C LEU A 282 -18.97 34.54 -5.60
N ASP A 283 -17.72 34.86 -5.92
CA ASP A 283 -17.39 36.10 -6.64
C ASP A 283 -17.97 36.08 -8.05
N VAL A 284 -17.89 34.94 -8.74
CA VAL A 284 -18.48 34.76 -10.07
C VAL A 284 -20.01 34.89 -10.02
N LEU A 285 -20.64 34.28 -9.03
CA LEU A 285 -22.09 34.35 -8.85
C LEU A 285 -22.54 35.73 -8.37
N GLY A 286 -21.68 36.48 -7.69
CA GLY A 286 -21.93 37.87 -7.31
C GLY A 286 -21.95 38.80 -8.52
N GLN A 287 -21.14 38.52 -9.54
CA GLN A 287 -21.12 39.29 -10.78
C GLN A 287 -22.30 38.95 -11.70
N ASN A 288 -22.62 37.66 -11.87
CA ASN A 288 -23.74 37.22 -12.69
C ASN A 288 -24.41 35.95 -12.12
N PRO A 289 -25.43 36.11 -11.25
CA PRO A 289 -26.11 34.97 -10.63
C PRO A 289 -26.92 34.14 -11.62
N ASP A 290 -27.36 34.71 -12.74
CA ASP A 290 -28.14 34.04 -13.78
C ASP A 290 -27.27 33.49 -14.93
N SER A 291 -25.95 33.46 -14.74
CA SER A 291 -25.05 32.73 -15.63
C SER A 291 -25.42 31.24 -15.70
N ILE A 292 -24.99 30.55 -16.76
CA ILE A 292 -25.23 29.10 -16.92
C ILE A 292 -24.65 28.34 -15.71
N PHE A 293 -23.52 28.79 -15.17
CA PHE A 293 -22.94 28.24 -13.94
C PHE A 293 -23.81 28.50 -12.70
N GLY A 294 -24.44 29.69 -12.59
CA GLY A 294 -25.40 30.00 -11.53
C GLY A 294 -26.65 29.14 -11.60
N ILE A 295 -27.27 29.01 -12.78
CA ILE A 295 -28.41 28.12 -13.01
C ILE A 295 -28.05 26.67 -12.65
N PHE A 296 -26.86 26.22 -13.06
CA PHE A 296 -26.33 24.91 -12.67
C PHE A 296 -26.24 24.77 -11.15
N CYS A 297 -25.63 25.71 -10.46
CA CYS A 297 -25.50 25.67 -8.99
C CYS A 297 -26.86 25.60 -8.30
N ARG A 298 -27.84 26.41 -8.71
CA ARG A 298 -29.20 26.40 -8.13
C ARG A 298 -29.89 25.06 -8.38
N SER A 299 -29.91 24.61 -9.63
CA SER A 299 -30.53 23.34 -10.02
C SER A 299 -29.93 22.16 -9.25
N LYS A 300 -28.59 22.09 -9.17
CA LYS A 300 -27.87 21.02 -8.46
C LYS A 300 -28.08 21.07 -6.95
N TYR A 301 -28.10 22.26 -6.34
CA TYR A 301 -28.37 22.39 -4.90
C TYR A 301 -29.72 21.77 -4.54
N LEU A 302 -30.76 22.09 -5.32
CA LEU A 302 -32.13 21.66 -5.05
C LEU A 302 -32.32 20.14 -5.18
N VAL A 303 -31.49 19.44 -5.98
CA VAL A 303 -31.55 17.98 -6.11
C VAL A 303 -30.60 17.23 -5.16
N VAL A 304 -29.50 17.87 -4.73
CA VAL A 304 -28.57 17.30 -3.74
C VAL A 304 -29.17 17.41 -2.34
N VAL A 305 -29.70 18.59 -1.98
CA VAL A 305 -30.23 18.90 -0.64
C VAL A 305 -31.75 18.89 -0.68
N HIS A 306 -32.34 17.73 -0.38
CA HIS A 306 -33.79 17.53 -0.30
C HIS A 306 -34.46 18.48 0.72
N PRO A 307 -35.70 18.98 0.48
CA PRO A 307 -36.40 19.87 1.42
C PRO A 307 -36.44 19.36 2.86
N LYS A 308 -36.68 18.05 3.07
CA LYS A 308 -36.66 17.43 4.42
C LYS A 308 -35.30 17.54 5.11
N MET A 309 -34.20 17.44 4.37
CA MET A 309 -32.86 17.63 4.94
C MET A 309 -32.69 19.08 5.39
N GLU A 310 -33.08 20.02 4.54
CA GLU A 310 -32.94 21.44 4.85
C GLU A 310 -33.79 21.88 6.05
N ALA A 311 -35.06 21.48 6.09
CA ALA A 311 -35.93 21.72 7.24
C ALA A 311 -35.35 21.12 8.54
N SER A 312 -34.66 19.98 8.45
CA SER A 312 -33.98 19.38 9.62
C SER A 312 -32.70 20.13 10.00
N PHE A 313 -31.97 20.68 9.04
CA PHE A 313 -30.69 21.36 9.25
C PHE A 313 -30.85 22.76 9.81
N PHE A 314 -31.85 23.50 9.32
CA PHE A 314 -32.02 24.93 9.60
C PHE A 314 -33.33 25.24 10.34
N GLY A 315 -34.25 24.28 10.46
CA GLY A 315 -35.57 24.49 11.06
C GLY A 315 -36.57 25.21 10.14
N ASN A 316 -36.16 25.62 8.94
CA ASN A 316 -36.97 26.31 7.93
C ASN A 316 -36.51 25.95 6.51
N LEU A 317 -37.15 26.53 5.49
CA LEU A 317 -36.81 26.35 4.07
C LEU A 317 -36.37 27.68 3.42
N ASP A 318 -35.94 28.66 4.22
CA ASP A 318 -35.66 30.01 3.74
C ASP A 318 -34.50 29.99 2.74
N GLN A 319 -33.48 29.17 2.99
CA GLN A 319 -32.34 29.03 2.09
C GLN A 319 -32.78 28.46 0.72
N ARG A 320 -33.61 27.43 0.71
CA ARG A 320 -34.19 26.81 -0.49
C ARG A 320 -35.08 27.78 -1.24
N ASN A 321 -35.95 28.51 -0.53
CA ASN A 321 -36.81 29.52 -1.15
C ASN A 321 -35.98 30.62 -1.80
N TYR A 322 -34.91 31.07 -1.14
CA TYR A 322 -33.96 32.02 -1.70
C TYR A 322 -33.23 31.47 -2.95
N VAL A 323 -32.79 30.20 -2.92
CA VAL A 323 -32.18 29.54 -4.09
C VAL A 323 -33.17 29.35 -5.24
N MET A 324 -34.42 28.99 -4.96
CA MET A 324 -35.48 28.88 -5.97
C MET A 324 -35.82 30.24 -6.58
N GLY A 325 -35.70 31.32 -5.81
CA GLY A 325 -35.85 32.70 -6.28
C GLY A 325 -34.66 33.26 -7.07
N GLY A 326 -33.67 32.43 -7.41
CA GLY A 326 -32.49 32.85 -8.18
C GLY A 326 -31.28 33.26 -7.33
N GLY A 327 -31.41 33.28 -6.00
CA GLY A 327 -30.35 33.70 -5.10
C GLY A 327 -29.27 32.66 -4.84
N HIS A 328 -28.10 33.12 -4.39
CA HIS A 328 -27.00 32.29 -3.91
C HIS A 328 -26.66 32.65 -2.45
N PRO A 329 -27.05 31.83 -1.46
CA PRO A 329 -26.80 32.10 -0.04
C PRO A 329 -25.31 32.21 0.29
N ARG A 330 -24.95 33.13 1.20
CA ARG A 330 -23.57 33.25 1.72
C ARG A 330 -23.32 32.40 2.98
N THR A 331 -24.13 31.36 3.19
CA THR A 331 -23.97 30.48 4.36
C THR A 331 -22.76 29.56 4.20
N PRO A 332 -22.08 29.15 5.29
CA PRO A 332 -20.93 28.23 5.20
C PRO A 332 -21.28 26.90 4.52
N PHE A 333 -22.51 26.41 4.72
CA PHE A 333 -22.99 25.19 4.10
C PHE A 333 -23.15 25.35 2.59
N TYR A 334 -23.76 26.45 2.13
CA TYR A 334 -23.90 26.73 0.69
C TYR A 334 -22.55 27.02 0.03
N GLN A 335 -21.62 27.70 0.71
CA GLN A 335 -20.25 27.89 0.22
C GLN A 335 -19.50 26.58 0.03
N ALA A 336 -19.64 25.62 0.97
CA ALA A 336 -19.08 24.28 0.81
C ALA A 336 -19.69 23.56 -0.40
N PHE A 337 -21.00 23.72 -0.63
CA PHE A 337 -21.67 23.20 -1.82
C PHE A 337 -21.15 23.85 -3.12
N LEU A 338 -20.92 25.16 -3.13
CA LEU A 338 -20.40 25.87 -4.32
C LEU A 338 -19.01 25.39 -4.74
N LYS A 339 -18.15 25.03 -3.78
CA LYS A 339 -16.84 24.42 -4.08
C LYS A 339 -17.00 23.08 -4.81
N LEU A 340 -17.93 22.24 -4.35
CA LEU A 340 -18.31 21.01 -5.05
C LEU A 340 -18.87 21.28 -6.45
N ALA A 341 -19.81 22.22 -6.57
CA ALA A 341 -20.42 22.58 -7.85
C ALA A 341 -19.37 23.08 -8.85
N LYS A 342 -18.46 23.96 -8.43
CA LYS A 342 -17.36 24.45 -9.25
C LYS A 342 -16.48 23.32 -9.76
N SER A 343 -16.03 22.40 -8.89
CA SER A 343 -15.16 21.28 -9.31
C SER A 343 -15.81 20.40 -10.38
N ILE A 344 -17.10 20.08 -10.23
CA ILE A 344 -17.82 19.24 -11.20
C ILE A 344 -18.12 20.01 -12.51
N TRP A 345 -18.40 21.31 -12.40
CA TRP A 345 -18.58 22.18 -13.57
C TRP A 345 -17.29 22.28 -14.40
N LEU A 346 -16.14 22.52 -13.75
CA LEU A 346 -14.84 22.56 -14.41
C LEU A 346 -14.49 21.23 -15.10
N LEU A 347 -14.76 20.10 -14.44
CA LEU A 347 -14.60 18.77 -15.03
C LEU A 347 -15.45 18.61 -16.30
N HIS A 348 -16.70 19.06 -16.27
CA HIS A 348 -17.56 19.03 -17.46
C HIS A 348 -17.04 19.94 -18.58
N ARG A 349 -16.57 21.16 -18.26
CA ARG A 349 -15.99 22.05 -19.29
C ARG A 349 -14.79 21.39 -19.97
N LEU A 350 -13.90 20.78 -19.20
CA LEU A 350 -12.79 20.02 -19.77
C LEU A 350 -13.27 18.84 -20.63
N ALA A 351 -14.27 18.06 -20.18
CA ALA A 351 -14.78 16.90 -20.92
C ALA A 351 -15.22 17.24 -22.35
N TYR A 352 -15.80 18.43 -22.53
CA TYR A 352 -16.27 18.96 -23.83
C TYR A 352 -15.23 19.80 -24.57
N SER A 353 -14.02 19.94 -24.00
CA SER A 353 -12.89 20.59 -24.67
C SER A 353 -12.06 19.60 -25.51
N PHE A 354 -12.20 18.30 -25.27
CA PHE A 354 -11.49 17.25 -26.02
C PHE A 354 -12.18 16.93 -27.34
N GLU A 355 -11.40 16.59 -28.36
CA GLU A 355 -11.88 16.10 -29.64
C GLU A 355 -11.37 14.66 -29.86
N PRO A 356 -12.23 13.62 -29.82
CA PRO A 356 -13.66 13.64 -29.50
C PRO A 356 -13.93 13.89 -28.00
N ASN A 357 -15.13 14.39 -27.68
CA ASN A 357 -15.56 14.65 -26.31
C ASN A 357 -15.38 13.42 -25.40
N VAL A 358 -14.99 13.67 -24.16
CA VAL A 358 -14.85 12.63 -23.13
C VAL A 358 -16.23 12.03 -22.83
N LYS A 359 -16.31 10.69 -22.86
CA LYS A 359 -17.56 9.97 -22.56
C LYS A 359 -17.57 9.49 -21.12
N VAL A 360 -18.56 9.91 -20.35
CA VAL A 360 -18.78 9.40 -18.98
C VAL A 360 -19.54 8.08 -18.99
N PHE A 361 -19.18 7.14 -18.12
CA PHE A 361 -19.93 5.91 -17.89
C PHE A 361 -20.19 5.72 -16.39
N GLN A 362 -21.34 5.12 -16.07
CA GLN A 362 -21.76 4.86 -14.70
C GLN A 362 -21.95 3.37 -14.49
N VAL A 363 -21.53 2.88 -13.32
CA VAL A 363 -21.62 1.47 -12.96
C VAL A 363 -22.89 1.22 -12.15
N LYS A 364 -23.65 0.21 -12.54
CA LYS A 364 -24.89 -0.16 -11.84
C LYS A 364 -24.58 -1.02 -10.61
N ARG A 365 -25.44 -0.90 -9.61
CA ARG A 365 -25.48 -1.79 -8.47
C ARG A 365 -25.69 -3.24 -8.92
N GLY A 366 -24.96 -4.16 -8.32
CA GLY A 366 -25.00 -5.59 -8.63
C GLY A 366 -24.16 -6.01 -9.85
N SER A 367 -23.57 -5.07 -10.58
CA SER A 367 -22.64 -5.38 -11.68
C SER A 367 -21.40 -6.12 -11.16
N GLU A 368 -20.86 -7.01 -11.99
CA GLU A 368 -19.57 -7.67 -11.72
C GLU A 368 -18.45 -6.64 -11.73
N PHE A 369 -17.55 -6.74 -10.75
CA PHE A 369 -16.36 -5.91 -10.69
C PHE A 369 -15.40 -6.28 -11.82
N SER A 370 -14.84 -5.27 -12.48
CA SER A 370 -13.81 -5.41 -13.50
C SER A 370 -12.69 -4.42 -13.19
N GLU A 371 -11.51 -4.94 -12.87
CA GLU A 371 -10.30 -4.15 -12.59
C GLU A 371 -9.89 -3.27 -13.77
N VAL A 372 -10.33 -3.57 -15.00
CA VAL A 372 -10.03 -2.75 -16.18
C VAL A 372 -10.82 -1.44 -16.18
N TYR A 373 -12.07 -1.46 -15.71
CA TYR A 373 -13.00 -0.32 -15.80
C TYR A 373 -13.36 0.30 -14.45
N MET A 374 -13.00 -0.36 -13.35
CA MET A 374 -13.44 -0.03 -12.01
C MET A 374 -12.27 -0.06 -11.04
N ASP A 375 -12.22 0.93 -10.15
CA ASP A 375 -11.31 1.00 -9.02
C ASP A 375 -12.12 0.95 -7.72
N SER A 376 -11.65 0.18 -6.74
CA SER A 376 -12.35 0.09 -5.46
C SER A 376 -11.97 1.25 -4.55
N VAL A 377 -12.97 1.98 -4.04
CA VAL A 377 -12.73 3.03 -3.01
C VAL A 377 -12.21 2.46 -1.70
N VAL A 378 -12.39 1.15 -1.48
CA VAL A 378 -11.77 0.45 -0.38
C VAL A 378 -10.61 -0.37 -0.89
N LYS A 379 -9.42 -0.01 -0.42
CA LYS A 379 -8.19 -0.74 -0.71
C LYS A 379 -8.15 -2.02 0.16
N ASN A 380 -7.53 -3.09 -0.35
CA ASN A 380 -7.31 -4.37 0.36
C ASN A 380 -8.59 -5.18 0.62
N LEU A 381 -9.38 -5.46 -0.42
CA LEU A 381 -10.57 -6.32 -0.35
C LEU A 381 -10.20 -7.78 -0.66
N ILE A 382 -10.75 -8.74 0.10
CA ILE A 382 -10.65 -10.18 -0.23
C ILE A 382 -11.95 -10.63 -0.90
N MET A 383 -11.83 -11.37 -2.00
CA MET A 383 -12.91 -12.17 -2.59
C MET A 383 -13.15 -13.42 -1.73
N ASP A 384 -14.41 -13.72 -1.39
CA ASP A 384 -14.76 -14.98 -0.73
C ASP A 384 -14.34 -16.15 -1.62
N GLU A 385 -13.96 -17.31 -1.05
CA GLU A 385 -13.46 -18.48 -1.81
C GLU A 385 -14.51 -19.12 -2.74
N SER A 386 -15.67 -18.50 -2.90
CA SER A 386 -16.61 -18.81 -3.99
C SER A 386 -16.08 -18.22 -5.31
N ASP A 387 -16.10 -18.99 -6.39
CA ASP A 387 -15.77 -18.55 -7.77
C ASP A 387 -16.61 -17.36 -8.33
N GLN A 388 -17.42 -16.68 -7.50
CA GLN A 388 -18.19 -15.52 -7.88
C GLN A 388 -17.37 -14.23 -7.75
N LYS A 389 -17.19 -13.54 -8.90
CA LYS A 389 -16.60 -12.20 -8.95
C LYS A 389 -17.33 -11.24 -8.00
N PRO A 390 -16.61 -10.34 -7.30
CA PRO A 390 -17.21 -9.43 -6.36
C PRO A 390 -18.17 -8.49 -7.09
N LYS A 391 -19.28 -8.16 -6.43
CA LYS A 391 -20.33 -7.32 -7.01
C LYS A 391 -20.26 -5.90 -6.48
N VAL A 392 -20.53 -4.96 -7.37
CA VAL A 392 -20.60 -3.54 -7.05
C VAL A 392 -21.79 -3.27 -6.14
N GLY A 393 -21.51 -2.74 -4.95
CA GLY A 393 -22.52 -2.29 -4.00
C GLY A 393 -23.12 -0.94 -4.37
N LEU A 394 -22.25 0.03 -4.66
CA LEU A 394 -22.62 1.38 -5.10
C LEU A 394 -21.48 2.03 -5.89
N MET A 395 -21.81 3.03 -6.71
CA MET A 395 -20.83 3.84 -7.44
C MET A 395 -20.55 5.12 -6.64
N VAL A 396 -19.27 5.39 -6.35
CA VAL A 396 -18.85 6.61 -5.64
C VAL A 396 -18.40 7.69 -6.62
N MET A 397 -17.85 7.31 -7.77
CA MET A 397 -17.45 8.22 -8.86
C MET A 397 -17.66 7.53 -10.22
N PRO A 398 -18.22 8.21 -11.23
CA PRO A 398 -18.28 7.66 -12.58
C PRO A 398 -16.88 7.48 -13.19
N GLY A 399 -16.78 6.65 -14.22
CA GLY A 399 -15.58 6.51 -15.03
C GLY A 399 -15.70 7.31 -16.33
N PHE A 400 -14.58 7.46 -17.03
CA PHE A 400 -14.49 8.27 -18.25
C PHE A 400 -13.65 7.61 -19.34
N TRP A 401 -14.06 7.82 -20.60
CA TRP A 401 -13.30 7.44 -21.79
C TRP A 401 -12.68 8.67 -22.42
N ILE A 402 -11.35 8.71 -22.51
CA ILE A 402 -10.57 9.83 -23.03
C ILE A 402 -9.52 9.31 -24.02
N GLY A 403 -9.60 9.71 -25.29
CA GLY A 403 -8.57 9.39 -26.30
C GLY A 403 -8.22 7.89 -26.43
N GLY A 404 -9.18 7.00 -26.20
CA GLY A 404 -8.97 5.54 -26.19
C GLY A 404 -8.48 4.94 -24.87
N SER A 405 -8.21 5.78 -23.86
CA SER A 405 -7.87 5.39 -22.49
C SER A 405 -9.09 5.46 -21.56
N VAL A 406 -9.05 4.67 -20.47
CA VAL A 406 -10.10 4.62 -19.44
C VAL A 406 -9.58 5.25 -18.15
N ILE A 407 -10.36 6.16 -17.59
CA ILE A 407 -10.30 6.51 -16.17
C ILE A 407 -11.35 5.65 -15.47
N GLN A 408 -10.90 4.77 -14.59
CA GLN A 408 -11.74 3.79 -13.91
C GLN A 408 -12.83 4.48 -13.06
N SER A 409 -14.03 3.89 -13.04
CA SER A 409 -15.10 4.30 -12.14
C SER A 409 -14.77 3.85 -10.72
N ARG A 410 -14.88 4.76 -9.74
CA ARG A 410 -14.66 4.39 -8.34
C ARG A 410 -15.92 3.78 -7.75
N VAL A 411 -15.83 2.53 -7.31
CA VAL A 411 -16.96 1.74 -6.81
C VAL A 411 -16.69 1.23 -5.40
N TYR A 412 -17.77 1.02 -4.63
CA TYR A 412 -17.71 0.29 -3.37
C TYR A 412 -18.25 -1.11 -3.61
N LEU A 413 -17.49 -2.13 -3.22
CA LEU A 413 -17.89 -3.53 -3.40
C LEU A 413 -18.65 -4.05 -2.18
N SER A 414 -19.82 -4.66 -2.41
CA SER A 414 -20.71 -5.13 -1.33
C SER A 414 -20.40 -6.58 -0.97
N GLY A 415 -20.57 -6.93 0.31
CA GLY A 415 -20.36 -8.29 0.79
C GLY A 415 -18.88 -8.70 0.93
N MET A 416 -17.96 -7.77 0.68
CA MET A 416 -16.53 -8.00 0.88
C MET A 416 -16.12 -7.65 2.31
N LYS A 417 -15.15 -8.38 2.86
CA LYS A 417 -14.52 -8.06 4.15
C LYS A 417 -13.33 -7.11 3.88
N CYS A 418 -13.20 -6.05 4.67
CA CYS A 418 -12.09 -5.10 4.56
C CYS A 418 -11.10 -5.30 5.69
N TYR A 419 -9.80 -5.41 5.38
CA TYR A 419 -8.78 -5.21 6.41
C TYR A 419 -8.78 -3.75 6.90
N SER A 420 -8.46 -3.51 8.16
CA SER A 420 -7.80 -2.26 8.56
C SER A 420 -6.50 -2.15 7.78
N ASN A 421 -6.34 -1.08 6.99
CA ASN A 421 -5.28 -0.89 5.99
C ASN A 421 -3.92 -1.46 6.41
N PHE A 422 -3.38 -2.38 5.60
CA PHE A 422 -1.95 -2.43 5.33
C PHE A 422 -1.71 -2.92 3.90
N THR A 423 -1.06 -2.09 3.10
CA THR A 423 -0.54 -2.44 1.78
C THR A 423 0.75 -3.22 1.98
N LEU A 424 0.75 -4.52 1.68
CA LEU A 424 1.96 -5.21 1.24
C LEU A 424 2.13 -4.90 -0.25
N GLY A 425 3.29 -4.36 -0.62
CA GLY A 425 3.79 -4.44 -1.98
C GLY A 425 3.96 -5.90 -2.39
N GLU A 426 3.69 -6.16 -3.66
CA GLU A 426 3.37 -7.44 -4.29
C GLU A 426 4.46 -8.53 -4.20
N GLY A 427 4.00 -9.78 -4.26
CA GLY A 427 4.85 -10.95 -4.50
C GLY A 427 4.24 -12.26 -3.98
N ASN A 428 3.38 -12.86 -4.81
CA ASN A 428 2.76 -14.20 -4.73
C ASN A 428 1.72 -14.48 -3.64
N SER A 429 0.54 -14.85 -4.14
CA SER A 429 -0.62 -15.39 -3.44
C SER A 429 -0.25 -16.50 -2.47
N LEU A 430 -0.80 -16.43 -1.25
CA LEU A 430 -1.29 -17.56 -0.46
C LEU A 430 -2.14 -17.00 0.70
N SER A 431 -3.43 -17.35 0.70
CA SER A 431 -4.42 -17.04 1.73
C SER A 431 -3.96 -17.48 3.12
N LEU A 432 -4.35 -16.76 4.18
CA LEU A 432 -4.74 -17.27 5.52
C LEU A 432 -4.77 -16.17 6.60
N PHE A 433 -5.86 -16.18 7.37
CA PHE A 433 -6.21 -15.48 8.63
C PHE A 433 -6.44 -13.96 8.64
N SER A 434 -7.73 -13.63 8.79
CA SER A 434 -8.28 -12.34 9.20
C SER A 434 -7.81 -11.97 10.61
N LEU A 435 -7.23 -10.77 10.78
CA LEU A 435 -6.95 -10.20 12.08
C LEU A 435 -7.87 -9.01 12.31
N ALA A 436 -8.84 -9.21 13.21
CA ALA A 436 -9.78 -8.21 13.66
C ALA A 436 -9.10 -7.17 14.58
N GLU A 437 -9.37 -5.88 14.37
CA GLU A 437 -9.12 -4.86 15.40
C GLU A 437 -10.05 -5.10 16.61
N PRO A 438 -9.56 -5.00 17.86
CA PRO A 438 -10.39 -5.20 19.05
C PRO A 438 -11.38 -4.05 19.21
N SER A 439 -12.67 -4.36 19.23
CA SER A 439 -13.72 -3.46 19.68
C SER A 439 -13.87 -3.54 21.20
N PHE A 440 -13.99 -2.38 21.85
CA PHE A 440 -14.31 -2.28 23.27
C PHE A 440 -15.76 -2.72 23.51
N ALA A 441 -15.97 -3.97 23.93
CA ALA A 441 -17.21 -4.43 24.54
C ALA A 441 -16.93 -5.54 25.58
N ARG A 442 -17.77 -5.55 26.62
CA ARG A 442 -17.55 -6.13 27.95
C ARG A 442 -17.37 -7.66 28.00
N HIS A 443 -16.64 -8.08 29.03
CA HIS A 443 -16.38 -9.45 29.47
C HIS A 443 -17.61 -10.37 29.47
N SER A 444 -17.45 -11.56 28.90
CA SER A 444 -18.06 -12.80 29.42
C SER A 444 -17.14 -14.00 29.13
N GLN A 445 -17.41 -15.10 29.82
CA GLN A 445 -16.47 -16.14 30.25
C GLN A 445 -15.76 -16.96 29.15
N SER A 446 -14.45 -17.13 29.40
CA SER A 446 -13.60 -18.28 29.06
C SER A 446 -13.25 -18.54 27.60
N ASN A 447 -12.03 -18.13 27.26
CA ASN A 447 -11.15 -19.00 26.48
C ASN A 447 -10.03 -19.50 27.42
N GLY A 448 -10.33 -20.48 28.28
CA GLY A 448 -9.40 -21.01 29.30
C GLY A 448 -8.04 -21.40 28.71
N TYR A 449 -8.02 -21.89 27.48
CA TYR A 449 -6.81 -22.19 26.72
C TYR A 449 -5.92 -20.96 26.45
N ILE A 450 -6.50 -19.81 26.09
CA ILE A 450 -5.76 -18.54 25.94
C ILE A 450 -5.20 -18.11 27.29
N LYS A 451 -6.02 -18.20 28.35
CA LYS A 451 -5.61 -17.82 29.70
C LYS A 451 -4.40 -18.63 30.18
N ASP A 452 -4.42 -19.94 29.98
CA ASP A 452 -3.32 -20.83 30.36
C ASP A 452 -2.08 -20.63 29.49
N SER A 453 -2.26 -20.30 28.21
CA SER A 453 -1.17 -20.02 27.29
C SER A 453 -0.50 -18.68 27.56
N CYS A 454 -1.27 -17.67 27.94
CA CYS A 454 -0.76 -16.35 28.34
C CYS A 454 -0.10 -16.35 29.72
N ARG A 455 -0.39 -17.32 30.61
CA ARG A 455 0.19 -17.37 31.96
C ARG A 455 1.71 -17.48 31.97
N ILE A 456 2.28 -18.12 30.94
CA ILE A 456 3.73 -18.37 30.83
C ILE A 456 4.47 -17.28 30.07
N THR A 457 3.77 -16.25 29.59
CA THR A 457 4.41 -15.16 28.83
C THR A 457 4.93 -14.07 29.78
N ARG A 458 5.84 -13.23 29.29
CA ARG A 458 6.44 -12.14 30.09
C ARG A 458 5.43 -11.07 30.49
N TYR A 459 4.38 -10.85 29.68
CA TYR A 459 3.31 -9.90 29.94
C TYR A 459 1.92 -10.56 29.87
N PRO A 460 1.51 -11.35 30.89
CA PRO A 460 0.30 -12.19 30.84
C PRO A 460 -1.00 -11.40 30.69
N SER A 461 -1.13 -10.26 31.39
CA SER A 461 -2.32 -9.40 31.33
C SER A 461 -2.49 -8.78 29.94
N LEU A 462 -1.40 -8.30 29.34
CA LEU A 462 -1.38 -7.77 27.97
C LEU A 462 -1.68 -8.86 26.95
N CYS A 463 -1.10 -10.06 27.12
CA CYS A 463 -1.37 -11.22 26.28
C CYS A 463 -2.86 -11.56 26.28
N LEU A 464 -3.47 -11.69 27.47
CA LEU A 464 -4.89 -12.00 27.61
C LEU A 464 -5.76 -10.90 27.01
N HIS A 465 -5.46 -9.63 27.29
CA HIS A 465 -6.19 -8.50 26.74
C HIS A 465 -6.15 -8.50 25.20
N CYS A 466 -4.96 -8.67 24.61
CA CYS A 466 -4.78 -8.67 23.16
C CYS A 466 -5.41 -9.88 22.46
N LEU A 467 -5.45 -11.05 23.09
CA LEU A 467 -5.92 -12.29 22.46
C LEU A 467 -7.39 -12.61 22.77
N SER A 468 -7.95 -12.07 23.86
CA SER A 468 -9.35 -12.28 24.23
C SER A 468 -10.34 -11.75 23.20
N SER A 469 -10.01 -10.66 22.50
CA SER A 469 -10.83 -10.11 21.41
C SER A 469 -10.96 -11.05 20.21
N TYR A 470 -10.07 -12.04 20.09
CA TYR A 470 -10.08 -13.05 19.03
C TYR A 470 -10.81 -14.33 19.46
N GLY A 471 -11.18 -14.46 20.74
CA GLY A 471 -11.83 -15.65 21.29
C GLY A 471 -13.31 -15.82 20.92
N ASN A 472 -13.98 -14.77 20.42
CA ASN A 472 -15.43 -14.78 20.18
C ASN A 472 -15.84 -15.01 18.71
N SER A 473 -14.90 -15.07 17.76
CA SER A 473 -15.21 -15.27 16.32
C SER A 473 -14.52 -16.48 15.67
N THR A 474 -13.54 -17.07 16.33
CA THR A 474 -12.89 -18.31 15.90
C THR A 474 -12.42 -19.02 17.17
N THR A 475 -12.85 -20.25 17.38
CA THR A 475 -12.35 -21.06 18.50
C THR A 475 -10.86 -21.29 18.25
N ILE A 476 -9.98 -20.50 18.87
CA ILE A 476 -8.53 -20.77 18.88
C ILE A 476 -8.36 -22.10 19.60
N GLN A 477 -8.18 -23.17 18.83
CA GLN A 477 -8.15 -24.55 19.34
C GLN A 477 -6.75 -25.16 19.27
N SER A 478 -5.79 -24.53 18.58
CA SER A 478 -4.43 -25.07 18.41
C SER A 478 -3.32 -24.09 18.85
N PRO A 479 -2.15 -24.62 19.28
CA PRO A 479 -0.96 -23.80 19.55
C PRO A 479 -0.48 -23.03 18.31
N GLU A 480 -0.71 -23.58 17.13
CA GLU A 480 -0.36 -22.96 15.84
C GLU A 480 -1.17 -21.70 15.58
N GLN A 481 -2.50 -21.80 15.68
CA GLN A 481 -3.41 -20.67 15.51
C GLN A 481 -3.09 -19.57 16.55
N LEU A 482 -2.80 -19.98 17.78
CA LEU A 482 -2.45 -19.04 18.84
C LEU A 482 -1.14 -18.30 18.55
N ALA A 483 -0.10 -18.99 18.06
CA ALA A 483 1.16 -18.37 17.65
C ALA A 483 0.97 -17.43 16.44
N GLN A 484 0.17 -17.83 15.45
CA GLN A 484 -0.14 -17.01 14.28
C GLN A 484 -0.87 -15.72 14.64
N VAL A 485 -1.91 -15.80 15.49
CA VAL A 485 -2.65 -14.62 15.97
C VAL A 485 -1.72 -13.72 16.80
N ALA A 486 -0.88 -14.28 17.67
CA ALA A 486 0.04 -13.49 18.48
C ALA A 486 1.08 -12.73 17.63
N LEU A 487 1.72 -13.38 16.65
CA LEU A 487 2.66 -12.71 15.72
C LEU A 487 1.99 -11.60 14.93
N SER A 488 0.74 -11.82 14.58
CA SER A 488 -0.03 -10.89 13.79
C SER A 488 -0.51 -9.68 14.60
N VAL A 489 -0.86 -9.85 15.88
CA VAL A 489 -1.05 -8.75 16.82
C VAL A 489 0.23 -7.92 16.92
N SER A 490 1.40 -8.57 16.98
CA SER A 490 2.70 -7.89 17.01
C SER A 490 2.95 -7.07 15.75
N LEU A 491 2.71 -7.66 14.57
CA LEU A 491 2.84 -6.96 13.30
C LEU A 491 1.92 -5.73 13.24
N TYR A 492 0.66 -5.87 13.65
CA TYR A 492 -0.30 -4.77 13.69
C TYR A 492 0.19 -3.61 14.58
N ARG A 493 0.73 -3.92 15.77
CA ARG A 493 1.27 -2.88 16.68
C ARG A 493 2.50 -2.18 16.10
N ALA A 494 3.39 -2.93 15.45
CA ALA A 494 4.58 -2.37 14.79
C ALA A 494 4.18 -1.42 13.65
N GLN A 495 3.27 -1.86 12.79
CA GLN A 495 2.72 -1.09 11.67
C GLN A 495 2.02 0.20 12.11
N TYR A 496 1.20 0.13 13.16
CA TYR A 496 0.53 1.31 13.71
C TYR A 496 1.52 2.31 14.30
N THR A 497 2.58 1.81 14.96
CA THR A 497 3.65 2.65 15.52
C THR A 497 4.46 3.31 14.42
N ARG A 498 4.83 2.57 13.36
CA ARG A 498 5.49 3.08 12.15
C ARG A 498 4.73 4.26 11.55
N ALA A 499 3.43 4.10 11.31
CA ALA A 499 2.60 5.14 10.69
C ALA A 499 2.54 6.42 11.54
N TYR A 500 2.45 6.28 12.86
CA TYR A 500 2.52 7.42 13.78
C TYR A 500 3.88 8.11 13.73
N MET A 501 4.95 7.33 13.76
CA MET A 501 6.32 7.84 13.73
C MET A 501 6.68 8.55 12.43
N LEU A 502 6.19 8.06 11.27
CA LEU A 502 6.32 8.74 9.99
C LEU A 502 5.70 10.14 10.01
N LYS A 503 4.52 10.28 10.62
CA LYS A 503 3.86 11.58 10.79
C LYS A 503 4.69 12.50 11.67
N VAL A 504 5.18 12.00 12.80
CA VAL A 504 6.00 12.78 13.74
C VAL A 504 7.32 13.21 13.09
N ALA A 505 7.99 12.32 12.36
CA ALA A 505 9.24 12.64 11.66
C ALA A 505 9.05 13.80 10.67
N LYS A 506 7.97 13.78 9.90
CA LYS A 506 7.62 14.85 8.94
C LYS A 506 7.32 16.19 9.62
N GLU A 507 6.62 16.16 10.76
CA GLU A 507 6.34 17.37 11.56
C GLU A 507 7.64 17.94 12.16
N LEU A 508 8.52 17.07 12.68
CA LEU A 508 9.80 17.48 13.27
C LEU A 508 10.77 18.07 12.25
N GLU A 509 10.81 17.52 11.03
CA GLU A 509 11.60 18.04 9.90
C GLU A 509 11.28 19.51 9.61
N SER A 510 10.00 19.90 9.69
CA SER A 510 9.55 21.27 9.46
C SER A 510 9.87 22.26 10.60
N SER A 511 10.15 21.75 11.81
CA SER A 511 10.18 22.56 13.05
C SER A 511 11.58 23.02 13.52
N LYS A 512 12.65 22.82 12.73
CA LYS A 512 14.06 23.10 13.07
C LYS A 512 14.61 22.35 14.31
N ALA A 513 13.88 21.37 14.87
CA ALA A 513 14.32 20.54 16.00
C ALA A 513 15.26 19.38 15.56
N LYS A 514 16.41 19.72 14.97
CA LYS A 514 17.33 18.76 14.30
C LYS A 514 17.77 17.58 15.18
N GLY A 515 18.03 17.80 16.47
CA GLY A 515 18.51 16.75 17.39
C GLY A 515 17.47 15.68 17.70
N TYR A 516 16.20 16.07 17.88
CA TYR A 516 15.12 15.12 18.19
C TYR A 516 14.59 14.40 16.94
N TYR A 517 14.67 15.06 15.77
CA TYR A 517 14.34 14.46 14.49
C TYR A 517 15.18 13.21 14.20
N GLN A 518 16.50 13.27 14.42
CA GLN A 518 17.39 12.13 14.15
C GLN A 518 17.05 10.93 15.03
N THR A 519 16.84 11.14 16.35
CA THR A 519 16.41 10.06 17.25
C THR A 519 15.08 9.42 16.84
N VAL A 520 14.12 10.22 16.36
CA VAL A 520 12.84 9.69 15.86
C VAL A 520 13.02 8.94 14.54
N LYS A 521 13.91 9.41 13.66
CA LYS A 521 14.23 8.77 12.38
C LYS A 521 14.93 7.43 12.58
N ASP A 522 15.89 7.35 13.50
CA ASP A 522 16.63 6.12 13.83
C ASP A 522 15.66 5.08 14.43
N CYS A 523 14.88 5.45 15.43
CA CYS A 523 13.84 4.55 15.96
C CYS A 523 12.81 4.15 14.88
N LEU A 524 12.48 5.03 13.92
CA LEU A 524 11.56 4.69 12.85
C LEU A 524 12.16 3.61 11.93
N ALA A 525 13.48 3.63 11.68
CA ALA A 525 14.16 2.59 10.93
C ALA A 525 14.05 1.23 11.66
N GLU A 526 14.36 1.19 12.96
CA GLU A 526 14.20 -0.03 13.79
C GLU A 526 12.77 -0.59 13.77
N ILE A 527 11.76 0.29 13.80
CA ILE A 527 10.35 -0.12 13.71
C ILE A 527 9.98 -0.58 12.29
N ASN A 528 10.61 -0.07 11.23
CA ASN A 528 10.44 -0.60 9.88
C ASN A 528 10.98 -2.03 9.80
N ASP A 529 12.19 -2.25 10.32
CA ASP A 529 12.84 -3.56 10.32
C ASP A 529 12.01 -4.59 11.11
N SER A 530 11.47 -4.17 12.26
CA SER A 530 10.50 -4.96 13.04
C SER A 530 9.28 -5.38 12.21
N VAL A 531 8.72 -4.50 11.36
CA VAL A 531 7.57 -4.82 10.50
C VAL A 531 7.95 -5.87 9.45
N ASP A 532 9.12 -5.74 8.85
CA ASP A 532 9.58 -6.66 7.81
C ASP A 532 9.87 -8.05 8.39
N GLN A 533 10.57 -8.11 9.50
CA GLN A 533 10.89 -9.35 10.22
C GLN A 533 9.62 -10.06 10.70
N LEU A 534 8.68 -9.35 11.34
CA LEU A 534 7.39 -9.93 11.77
C LEU A 534 6.57 -10.45 10.58
N SER A 535 6.62 -9.75 9.44
CA SER A 535 5.97 -10.21 8.21
C SER A 535 6.60 -11.51 7.67
N GLN A 536 7.93 -11.61 7.73
CA GLN A 536 8.66 -12.84 7.38
C GLN A 536 8.30 -13.99 8.32
N SER A 537 8.27 -13.74 9.64
CA SER A 537 7.88 -14.72 10.66
C SER A 537 6.50 -15.33 10.40
N ILE A 538 5.51 -14.53 10.01
CA ILE A 538 4.16 -15.01 9.74
C ILE A 538 4.12 -15.90 8.49
N ARG A 539 4.80 -15.49 7.40
CA ARG A 539 4.86 -16.29 6.17
C ARG A 539 5.48 -17.66 6.41
N GLU A 540 6.53 -17.70 7.22
CA GLU A 540 7.28 -18.91 7.51
C GLU A 540 6.58 -19.84 8.50
N LEU A 541 5.89 -19.26 9.50
CA LEU A 541 5.04 -20.03 10.39
C LEU A 541 3.92 -20.76 9.64
N ARG A 542 3.41 -20.18 8.54
CA ARG A 542 2.40 -20.84 7.69
C ARG A 542 3.00 -22.00 6.89
N ARG A 543 4.22 -21.84 6.35
CA ARG A 543 4.94 -22.92 5.65
C ARG A 543 5.21 -24.11 6.56
N LEU A 544 5.58 -23.82 7.81
CA LEU A 544 5.75 -24.84 8.84
C LEU A 544 4.45 -25.64 9.08
N GLY A 545 3.27 -25.04 8.93
CA GLY A 545 1.95 -25.68 9.09
C GLY A 545 1.58 -26.71 8.00
N GLN A 546 2.21 -26.63 6.83
CA GLN A 546 2.02 -27.57 5.72
C GLN A 546 2.93 -28.79 5.93
N GLU A 547 2.48 -30.02 5.61
CA GLU A 547 3.22 -31.25 5.92
C GLU A 547 4.57 -31.33 5.16
N THR A 548 5.64 -30.87 5.80
CA THR A 548 7.00 -30.90 5.25
C THR A 548 7.85 -32.04 5.79
N VAL A 549 8.85 -32.44 5.02
CA VAL A 549 9.81 -33.50 5.36
C VAL A 549 10.53 -33.15 6.67
N ALA A 550 10.84 -34.16 7.48
CA ALA A 550 11.31 -33.99 8.85
C ALA A 550 12.56 -33.08 9.05
N ASN A 551 13.40 -32.87 8.04
CA ASN A 551 14.55 -31.97 8.12
C ASN A 551 14.19 -30.48 7.87
N ASP A 552 13.02 -30.21 7.30
CA ASP A 552 12.52 -28.87 6.93
C ASP A 552 11.89 -28.14 8.13
N ILE A 553 11.31 -28.90 9.08
CA ILE A 553 10.64 -28.38 10.28
C ILE A 553 11.59 -27.56 11.18
N PHE A 554 12.80 -28.05 11.42
CA PHE A 554 13.78 -27.36 12.27
C PHE A 554 14.26 -26.04 11.65
N TRP A 555 14.40 -26.01 10.32
CA TRP A 555 14.81 -24.83 9.59
C TRP A 555 13.76 -23.72 9.68
N HIS A 556 12.50 -24.03 9.39
CA HIS A 556 11.40 -23.08 9.53
C HIS A 556 11.24 -22.56 10.97
N ILE A 557 11.40 -23.44 11.98
CA ILE A 557 11.33 -23.01 13.39
C ILE A 557 12.43 -21.98 13.69
N SER A 558 13.67 -22.27 13.26
CA SER A 558 14.81 -21.38 13.47
C SER A 558 14.62 -20.02 12.79
N ASN A 559 14.04 -19.98 11.59
CA ASN A 559 13.76 -18.74 10.86
C ASN A 559 12.75 -17.87 11.60
N VAL A 560 11.63 -18.46 12.02
CA VAL A 560 10.60 -17.73 12.78
C VAL A 560 11.19 -17.21 14.09
N GLU A 561 11.91 -18.04 14.85
CA GLU A 561 12.56 -17.63 16.10
C GLU A 561 13.53 -16.46 15.89
N THR A 562 14.36 -16.53 14.85
CA THR A 562 15.36 -15.50 14.52
C THR A 562 14.68 -14.17 14.21
N TRP A 563 13.69 -14.15 13.32
CA TRP A 563 13.04 -12.90 12.92
C TRP A 563 12.18 -12.29 14.01
N VAL A 564 11.48 -13.09 14.82
CA VAL A 564 10.71 -12.56 15.95
C VAL A 564 11.63 -11.99 17.03
N SER A 565 12.77 -12.64 17.28
CA SER A 565 13.77 -12.16 18.23
C SER A 565 14.47 -10.88 17.75
N ALA A 566 14.73 -10.78 16.45
CA ALA A 566 15.22 -9.54 15.84
C ALA A 566 14.19 -8.41 16.02
N ALA A 567 12.91 -8.67 15.76
CA ALA A 567 11.88 -7.62 15.85
C ALA A 567 11.68 -7.14 17.29
N LEU A 568 11.88 -8.03 18.27
CA LEU A 568 11.90 -7.67 19.68
C LEU A 568 13.13 -6.83 20.03
N THR A 569 14.29 -7.17 19.46
CA THR A 569 15.55 -6.44 19.66
C THR A 569 15.42 -5.03 19.10
N ASP A 570 14.99 -4.87 17.84
CA ASP A 570 14.84 -3.56 17.18
C ASP A 570 13.85 -2.66 17.93
N ALA A 571 12.69 -3.21 18.34
CA ALA A 571 11.73 -2.47 19.17
C ALA A 571 12.33 -2.06 20.54
N SER A 572 13.19 -2.88 21.14
CA SER A 572 13.87 -2.56 22.40
C SER A 572 14.98 -1.52 22.20
N THR A 573 15.77 -1.64 21.14
CA THR A 573 16.78 -0.67 20.72
C THR A 573 16.17 0.71 20.53
N CYS A 574 15.00 0.80 19.87
CA CYS A 574 14.28 2.05 19.78
C CYS A 574 13.89 2.61 21.17
N LEU A 575 13.44 1.78 22.12
CA LEU A 575 13.10 2.26 23.48
C LEU A 575 14.29 2.86 24.20
N ASP A 576 15.47 2.25 24.03
CA ASP A 576 16.72 2.66 24.66
C ASP A 576 17.20 4.03 24.14
N GLN A 577 16.82 4.41 22.91
CA GLN A 577 17.06 5.75 22.36
C GLN A 577 16.26 6.86 23.09
N PHE A 578 15.31 6.52 23.96
CA PHE A 578 14.52 7.49 24.74
C PHE A 578 14.75 7.34 26.27
N PRO A 579 15.96 7.67 26.79
CA PRO A 579 16.27 7.59 28.22
C PRO A 579 15.61 8.74 29.02
N GLY A 580 15.43 8.51 30.32
CA GLY A 580 14.96 9.50 31.31
C GLY A 580 13.48 9.37 31.73
N HIS A 581 13.15 9.93 32.91
CA HIS A 581 11.78 10.02 33.46
C HIS A 581 11.05 11.33 33.11
N ASN A 582 11.79 12.43 32.90
CA ASN A 582 11.22 13.71 32.49
C ASN A 582 11.21 13.82 30.97
N MET A 583 10.04 13.66 30.35
CA MET A 583 9.89 13.70 28.90
C MET A 583 8.63 14.47 28.48
N GLY A 584 8.75 15.27 27.42
CA GLY A 584 7.59 15.94 26.82
C GLY A 584 6.56 14.94 26.29
N LYS A 585 5.31 15.39 26.16
CA LYS A 585 4.15 14.57 25.75
C LYS A 585 4.41 13.72 24.51
N LEU A 586 5.11 14.27 23.51
CA LEU A 586 5.46 13.57 22.28
C LEU A 586 6.39 12.37 22.52
N LYS A 587 7.48 12.57 23.28
CA LYS A 587 8.44 11.51 23.64
C LYS A 587 7.79 10.41 24.48
N ALA A 588 6.92 10.77 25.43
CA ALA A 588 6.13 9.81 26.19
C ALA A 588 5.22 8.97 25.29
N THR A 589 4.59 9.60 24.30
CA THR A 589 3.68 8.93 23.37
C THR A 589 4.43 7.95 22.46
N ILE A 590 5.60 8.33 21.92
CA ILE A 590 6.44 7.44 21.11
C ILE A 590 6.88 6.25 21.95
N LYS A 591 7.47 6.49 23.13
CA LYS A 591 7.94 5.44 24.04
C LYS A 591 6.83 4.46 24.41
N GLY A 592 5.63 4.96 24.72
CA GLY A 592 4.48 4.11 25.04
C GLY A 592 4.03 3.23 23.87
N LYS A 593 4.07 3.73 22.64
CA LYS A 593 3.69 2.96 21.44
C LYS A 593 4.72 1.88 21.11
N VAL A 594 6.01 2.22 21.11
CA VAL A 594 7.12 1.29 20.88
C VAL A 594 7.15 0.21 21.97
N LEU A 595 6.92 0.60 23.23
CA LEU A 595 6.87 -0.35 24.35
C LEU A 595 5.78 -1.39 24.13
N ASN A 596 4.63 -0.97 23.58
CA ASN A 596 3.57 -1.90 23.25
C ASN A 596 4.03 -2.92 22.21
N VAL A 597 4.77 -2.52 21.18
CA VAL A 597 5.35 -3.42 20.16
C VAL A 597 6.26 -4.46 20.82
N ALA A 598 7.26 -4.02 21.59
CA ALA A 598 8.20 -4.91 22.26
C ALA A 598 7.47 -5.92 23.19
N GLN A 599 6.48 -5.46 23.95
CA GLN A 599 5.74 -6.31 24.88
C GLN A 599 4.88 -7.36 24.17
N VAL A 600 4.17 -7.00 23.09
CA VAL A 600 3.37 -7.97 22.32
C VAL A 600 4.25 -8.94 21.54
N THR A 601 5.38 -8.49 20.98
CA THR A 601 6.35 -9.34 20.28
C THR A 601 6.99 -10.36 21.23
N SER A 602 7.35 -9.93 22.45
CA SER A 602 7.84 -10.84 23.50
C SER A 602 6.82 -11.91 23.87
N ASN A 603 5.54 -11.55 23.98
CA ASN A 603 4.48 -12.54 24.21
C ASN A 603 4.31 -13.49 23.01
N ALA A 604 4.39 -12.98 21.78
CA ALA A 604 4.26 -13.79 20.58
C ALA A 604 5.41 -14.81 20.44
N LEU A 605 6.65 -14.41 20.76
CA LEU A 605 7.81 -15.31 20.80
C LEU A 605 7.59 -16.47 21.78
N ALA A 606 7.10 -16.18 22.99
CA ALA A 606 6.81 -17.20 23.99
C ALA A 606 5.73 -18.20 23.54
N LEU A 607 4.67 -17.70 22.89
CA LEU A 607 3.60 -18.56 22.33
C LEU A 607 4.10 -19.39 21.15
N PHE A 608 4.95 -18.82 20.30
CA PHE A 608 5.61 -19.54 19.22
C PHE A 608 6.53 -20.66 19.73
N HIS A 609 7.36 -20.41 20.75
CA HIS A 609 8.21 -21.46 21.35
C HIS A 609 7.39 -22.64 21.88
N ARG A 610 6.21 -22.38 22.46
CA ARG A 610 5.30 -23.45 22.90
C ARG A 610 4.76 -24.27 21.73
N TYR A 611 4.40 -23.63 20.63
CA TYR A 611 4.01 -24.33 19.40
C TYR A 611 5.16 -25.15 18.81
N ALA A 612 6.36 -24.56 18.69
CA ALA A 612 7.56 -25.22 18.18
C ALA A 612 7.90 -26.47 19.00
N ALA A 613 7.90 -26.37 20.33
CA ALA A 613 8.14 -27.50 21.23
C ALA A 613 7.10 -28.63 21.06
N ALA A 614 5.81 -28.29 20.93
CA ALA A 614 4.76 -29.27 20.69
C ALA A 614 4.95 -29.99 19.34
N LYS A 615 5.34 -29.24 18.31
CA LYS A 615 5.58 -29.77 16.96
C LYS A 615 6.78 -30.70 16.89
N ILE A 616 7.91 -30.31 17.50
CA ILE A 616 9.12 -31.15 17.62
C ILE A 616 8.80 -32.45 18.37
N LYS A 617 8.02 -32.38 19.46
CA LYS A 617 7.62 -33.56 20.23
C LYS A 617 6.80 -34.55 19.40
N ILE A 618 5.80 -34.07 18.64
CA ILE A 618 4.98 -34.92 17.75
C ILE A 618 5.87 -35.59 16.69
N GLN A 619 6.81 -34.84 16.12
CA GLN A 619 7.72 -35.36 15.11
C GLN A 619 8.67 -36.42 15.67
N TYR A 620 9.18 -36.24 16.89
CA TYR A 620 10.01 -37.22 17.57
C TYR A 620 9.24 -38.53 17.84
N LEU A 621 7.99 -38.44 18.28
CA LEU A 621 7.13 -39.61 18.50
C LEU A 621 6.86 -40.37 17.18
N ARG A 622 6.55 -39.64 16.09
CA ARG A 622 6.37 -40.24 14.74
C ARG A 622 7.61 -40.96 14.20
N ARG A 623 8.82 -40.57 14.62
CA ARG A 623 10.09 -41.24 14.27
C ARG A 623 10.41 -42.44 15.15
N LYS A 624 9.76 -42.58 16.30
CA LYS A 624 9.94 -43.71 17.23
C LYS A 624 8.99 -44.88 16.91
N ASP A 625 7.83 -44.58 16.32
CA ASP A 625 6.83 -45.56 15.90
C ASP A 625 7.09 -46.13 14.49
N ARG A 626 8.07 -45.59 13.76
CA ARG A 626 8.64 -46.16 12.52
C ARG A 626 9.99 -46.78 12.83
#